data_AF-A0AAE0G7C8-F1
#
_entry.id   AF-A0AAE0G7C8-F1
#
_cell.length_a   1.000
_cell.length_b   1.000
_cell.length_c   1.000
_cell.angle_alpha   90.00
_cell.angle_beta   90.00
_cell.angle_gamma   90.00
#
_symmetry.space_group_name_H-M   'P 1'
#
loop_
_entity.id
_entity.type
_entity.pdbx_description
1 polymer ?
#
loop_
_entity_poly.entity_id
_entity_poly.type
_entity_poly.pdbx_seq_one_letter_code
_entity_poly.pdbx_strand_id
1 'polypeptide(L)'
;MGLTQSVERVQRDAAMLSRLADLKQKKRERDIMLSMQVATTRDTLLWLGAFYTFMGSVSLGRNILLRRAGLVTLSVKDLDKLVLPINYVPYTIPMFGFGYTLDVAYFGKLDRIEGESQRIRSGEGHHWFDIPWLPFSDDGHHWFNKPMELPPTLESYYRRAREAEAKFRRENNLKGLDKDWACFPEFEATKEAEYK
;
A
#
# COMPACT_ATOMS: atom_id res chain seq x y z
N MET A 1 51.01 -7.12 18.93
CA MET A 1 50.21 -7.36 17.70
C MET A 1 48.75 -7.77 17.95
N GLY A 2 48.32 -8.19 19.14
CA GLY A 2 46.92 -8.62 19.39
C GLY A 2 45.89 -7.48 19.58
N LEU A 3 46.28 -6.34 20.15
CA LEU A 3 45.37 -5.21 20.42
C LEU A 3 44.83 -4.56 19.15
N THR A 4 45.66 -4.36 18.13
CA THR A 4 45.25 -3.75 16.86
C THR A 4 44.24 -4.61 16.09
N GLN A 5 44.42 -5.93 16.09
CA GLN A 5 43.47 -6.87 15.48
C GLN A 5 42.13 -6.90 16.20
N SER A 6 42.11 -6.70 17.53
CA SER A 6 40.86 -6.64 18.30
C SER A 6 40.05 -5.37 18.01
N VAL A 7 40.72 -4.21 17.91
CA VAL A 7 40.09 -2.93 17.59
C VAL A 7 39.53 -2.93 16.18
N GLU A 8 40.27 -3.49 15.22
CA GLU A 8 39.84 -3.55 13.82
C GLU A 8 38.59 -4.43 13.63
N ARG A 9 38.49 -5.55 14.36
CA ARG A 9 37.28 -6.39 14.37
C ARG A 9 36.07 -5.64 14.94
N VAL A 10 36.24 -4.96 16.07
CA VAL A 10 35.15 -4.17 16.68
C VAL A 10 34.67 -3.05 15.74
N GLN A 11 35.60 -2.38 15.05
CA GLN A 11 35.25 -1.35 14.06
C GLN A 11 34.50 -1.92 12.86
N ARG A 12 34.93 -3.07 12.32
CA ARG A 12 34.22 -3.75 11.22
C ARG A 12 32.83 -4.19 11.63
N ASP A 13 32.68 -4.78 12.82
CA ASP A 13 31.40 -5.22 13.35
C ASP A 13 30.44 -4.03 13.54
N ALA A 14 30.93 -2.92 14.09
CA ALA A 14 30.16 -1.68 14.24
C ALA A 14 29.72 -1.11 12.88
N ALA A 15 30.60 -1.13 11.88
CA ALA A 15 30.28 -0.68 10.53
C ALA A 15 29.20 -1.56 9.87
N MET A 16 29.24 -2.88 10.07
CA MET A 16 28.22 -3.80 9.55
C MET A 16 26.86 -3.62 10.22
N LEU A 17 26.84 -3.40 11.54
CA LEU A 17 25.61 -3.10 12.29
C LEU A 17 24.99 -1.76 11.85
N SER A 18 25.82 -0.73 11.64
CA SER A 18 25.38 0.57 11.12
C SER A 18 24.71 0.42 9.75
N ARG A 19 25.35 -0.30 8.82
CA ARG A 19 24.79 -0.59 7.49
C ARG A 19 23.46 -1.34 7.57
N LEU A 20 23.33 -2.30 8.51
CA LEU A 20 22.10 -3.05 8.70
C LEU A 20 20.97 -2.16 9.22
N ALA A 21 21.27 -1.20 10.11
CA ALA A 21 20.32 -0.20 10.57
C ALA A 21 19.85 0.71 9.43
N ASP A 22 20.78 1.20 8.60
CA ASP A 22 20.46 2.02 7.42
C ASP A 22 19.56 1.28 6.44
N LEU A 23 19.84 -0.01 6.18
CA LEU A 23 19.01 -0.84 5.30
C LEU A 23 17.60 -1.06 5.87
N LYS A 24 17.49 -1.29 7.18
CA LYS A 24 16.19 -1.40 7.87
C LYS A 24 15.40 -0.10 7.74
N GLN A 25 16.05 1.05 7.94
CA GLN A 25 15.41 2.37 7.82
C GLN A 25 14.93 2.63 6.39
N LYS A 26 15.80 2.41 5.39
CA LYS A 26 15.42 2.58 3.97
C LYS A 26 14.26 1.69 3.57
N LYS A 27 14.24 0.44 4.03
CA LYS A 27 13.10 -0.46 3.81
C LYS A 27 11.83 0.14 4.40
N ARG A 28 11.87 0.59 5.65
CA ARG A 28 10.71 1.18 6.33
C ARG A 28 10.17 2.41 5.60
N GLU A 29 11.05 3.31 5.16
CA GLU A 29 10.66 4.51 4.40
C GLU A 29 10.00 4.14 3.07
N ARG A 30 10.57 3.18 2.34
CA ARG A 30 10.00 2.64 1.11
C ARG A 30 8.60 2.04 1.36
N ASP A 31 8.46 1.21 2.38
CA ASP A 31 7.20 0.54 2.68
C ASP A 31 6.11 1.54 3.07
N ILE A 32 6.46 2.62 3.80
CA ILE A 32 5.55 3.75 4.11
C ILE A 32 5.11 4.47 2.83
N MET A 33 6.05 4.79 1.95
CA MET A 33 5.75 5.51 0.72
C MET A 33 4.83 4.67 -0.19
N LEU A 34 5.14 3.39 -0.35
CA LEU A 34 4.35 2.48 -1.18
C LEU A 34 2.96 2.23 -0.58
N SER A 35 2.84 2.01 0.72
CA SER A 35 1.53 1.83 1.37
C SER A 35 0.65 3.07 1.21
N MET A 36 1.23 4.27 1.33
CA MET A 36 0.51 5.52 1.12
C MET A 36 0.04 5.69 -0.34
N GLN A 37 0.88 5.32 -1.31
CA GLN A 37 0.50 5.34 -2.73
C GLN A 37 -0.65 4.38 -3.04
N VAL A 38 -0.60 3.16 -2.49
CA VAL A 38 -1.69 2.18 -2.64
C VAL A 38 -2.98 2.70 -2.01
N ALA A 39 -2.93 3.23 -0.78
CA ALA A 39 -4.09 3.80 -0.11
C ALA A 39 -4.72 4.95 -0.92
N THR A 40 -3.89 5.87 -1.42
CA THR A 40 -4.33 7.00 -2.25
C THR A 40 -4.95 6.53 -3.57
N THR A 41 -4.37 5.48 -4.17
CA THR A 41 -4.90 4.90 -5.41
C THR A 41 -6.25 4.24 -5.17
N ARG A 42 -6.43 3.52 -4.05
CA ARG A 42 -7.73 2.95 -3.66
C ARG A 42 -8.78 4.04 -3.47
N ASP A 43 -8.45 5.12 -2.76
CA ASP A 43 -9.37 6.26 -2.59
C ASP A 43 -9.74 6.89 -3.95
N THR A 44 -8.75 7.09 -4.82
CA THR A 44 -8.98 7.65 -6.16
C THR A 44 -9.90 6.76 -7.00
N LEU A 45 -9.71 5.44 -6.95
CA LEU A 45 -10.57 4.48 -7.65
C LEU A 45 -12.01 4.51 -7.11
N LEU A 46 -12.19 4.60 -5.79
CA LEU A 46 -13.51 4.75 -5.18
C LEU A 46 -14.17 6.07 -5.57
N TRP A 47 -13.41 7.17 -5.58
CA TRP A 47 -13.90 8.47 -5.98
C TRP A 47 -14.34 8.49 -7.45
N LEU A 48 -13.52 7.93 -8.35
CA LEU A 48 -13.87 7.76 -9.77
C LEU A 48 -15.09 6.84 -9.92
N GLY A 49 -15.13 5.73 -9.20
CA GLY A 49 -16.26 4.80 -9.20
C GLY A 49 -17.56 5.49 -8.76
N ALA A 50 -17.51 6.29 -7.70
CA ALA A 50 -18.63 7.09 -7.22
C ALA A 50 -19.06 8.14 -8.25
N PHE A 51 -18.09 8.83 -8.89
CA PHE A 51 -18.36 9.80 -9.94
C PHE A 51 -19.09 9.16 -11.14
N TYR A 52 -18.57 8.04 -11.66
CA TYR A 52 -19.18 7.36 -12.80
C TYR A 52 -20.54 6.74 -12.44
N THR A 53 -20.71 6.24 -11.21
CA THR A 53 -22.00 5.75 -10.72
C THR A 53 -23.03 6.88 -10.64
N PHE A 54 -22.62 8.06 -10.16
CA PHE A 54 -23.46 9.26 -10.13
C PHE A 54 -23.85 9.71 -11.55
N MET A 55 -22.89 9.76 -12.48
CA MET A 55 -23.19 10.07 -13.88
C MET A 55 -24.16 9.06 -14.49
N GLY A 56 -23.96 7.77 -14.24
CA GLY A 56 -24.88 6.71 -14.67
C GLY A 56 -26.30 6.92 -14.13
N SER A 57 -26.45 7.23 -12.84
CA SER A 57 -27.76 7.43 -12.22
C SER A 57 -28.49 8.67 -12.76
N VAL A 58 -27.79 9.78 -12.98
CA VAL A 58 -28.35 10.98 -13.61
C VAL A 58 -28.82 10.67 -15.04
N SER A 59 -28.03 9.91 -15.81
CA SER A 59 -28.42 9.54 -17.17
C SER A 59 -29.65 8.63 -17.20
N LEU A 60 -29.70 7.64 -16.29
CA LEU A 60 -30.86 6.77 -16.12
C LEU A 60 -32.11 7.58 -15.72
N GLY A 61 -31.99 8.50 -14.76
CA GLY A 61 -33.06 9.39 -14.34
C GLY A 61 -33.62 10.22 -15.50
N ARG A 62 -32.75 10.84 -16.30
CA ARG A 62 -33.13 11.56 -17.52
C ARG A 62 -33.90 10.66 -18.48
N ASN A 63 -33.41 9.46 -18.73
CA ASN A 63 -34.05 8.52 -19.66
C ASN A 63 -35.45 8.09 -19.17
N ILE A 64 -35.60 7.83 -17.86
CA ILE A 64 -36.91 7.51 -17.26
C ILE A 64 -37.89 8.67 -17.45
N LEU A 65 -37.44 9.91 -17.23
CA LEU A 65 -38.27 11.11 -17.42
C LEU A 65 -38.67 11.32 -18.89
N LEU A 66 -37.72 11.17 -19.81
CA LEU A 66 -37.98 11.30 -21.25
C LEU A 66 -38.94 10.21 -21.77
N ARG A 67 -38.83 8.99 -21.24
CA ARG A 67 -39.77 7.90 -21.54
C ARG A 67 -41.18 8.21 -21.02
N ARG A 68 -41.29 8.71 -19.79
CA ARG A 68 -42.58 9.15 -19.21
C ARG A 68 -43.22 10.29 -20.01
N ALA A 69 -42.41 11.18 -20.57
CA ALA A 69 -42.86 12.26 -21.43
C ALA A 69 -43.19 11.81 -22.87
N GLY A 70 -43.00 10.53 -23.22
CA GLY A 70 -43.25 10.00 -24.56
C GLY A 70 -42.22 10.43 -25.61
N LEU A 71 -41.09 11.02 -25.20
CA LEU A 71 -40.09 11.60 -26.10
C LEU A 71 -39.04 10.61 -26.58
N VAL A 72 -38.86 9.47 -25.89
CA VAL A 72 -37.83 8.47 -26.22
C VAL A 72 -38.36 7.05 -25.99
N THR A 73 -38.27 6.20 -27.02
CA THR A 73 -38.38 4.75 -26.92
C THR A 73 -36.98 4.15 -26.84
N LEU A 74 -36.59 3.62 -25.67
CA LEU A 74 -35.31 2.93 -25.49
C LEU A 74 -35.32 1.62 -26.30
N SER A 75 -34.74 1.65 -27.50
CA SER A 75 -34.37 0.45 -28.24
C SER A 75 -32.96 0.03 -27.79
N VAL A 76 -32.67 -1.27 -27.79
CA VAL A 76 -31.32 -1.81 -27.48
C VAL A 76 -30.25 -1.22 -28.44
N LYS A 77 -30.67 -0.72 -29.60
CA LYS A 77 -29.81 -0.02 -30.58
C LYS A 77 -29.47 1.43 -30.22
N ASP A 78 -30.11 2.02 -29.20
CA ASP A 78 -29.96 3.42 -28.79
C ASP A 78 -29.13 3.58 -27.51
N LEU A 79 -28.25 2.62 -27.20
CA LEU A 79 -27.33 2.69 -26.05
C LEU A 79 -26.50 3.98 -26.04
N ASP A 80 -26.20 4.55 -27.21
CA ASP A 80 -25.48 5.82 -27.35
C ASP A 80 -26.26 7.00 -26.76
N LYS A 81 -27.60 6.92 -26.68
CA LYS A 81 -28.47 7.94 -26.05
C LYS A 81 -28.57 7.76 -24.53
N LEU A 82 -28.08 6.62 -24.02
CA LEU A 82 -28.03 6.27 -22.60
C LEU A 82 -26.81 6.88 -21.90
N VAL A 83 -25.81 7.35 -22.66
CA VAL A 83 -24.68 8.10 -22.15
C VAL A 83 -25.08 9.58 -22.01
N LEU A 84 -24.74 10.19 -20.88
CA LEU A 84 -24.94 11.62 -20.67
C LEU A 84 -24.17 12.38 -21.77
N PRO A 85 -24.81 13.35 -22.47
CA PRO A 85 -24.09 14.14 -23.46
C PRO A 85 -22.86 14.77 -22.82
N ILE A 86 -21.71 14.73 -23.51
CA ILE A 86 -20.42 15.26 -23.02
C ILE A 86 -20.57 16.70 -22.50
N ASN A 87 -21.52 17.45 -23.04
CA ASN A 87 -21.88 18.82 -22.67
C ASN A 87 -22.28 18.98 -21.19
N TYR A 88 -22.69 17.91 -20.50
CA TYR A 88 -23.05 17.92 -19.07
C TYR A 88 -21.87 17.65 -18.13
N VAL A 89 -20.77 17.12 -18.66
CA VAL A 89 -19.55 16.81 -17.90
C VAL A 89 -18.97 18.07 -17.22
N PRO A 90 -18.89 19.25 -17.87
CA PRO A 90 -18.41 20.47 -17.24
C PRO A 90 -19.24 20.96 -16.04
N TYR A 91 -20.51 20.56 -15.92
CA TYR A 91 -21.36 20.97 -14.79
C TYR A 91 -21.28 20.01 -13.60
N THR A 92 -20.90 18.76 -13.87
CA THR A 92 -20.87 17.69 -12.86
C THR A 92 -19.50 17.51 -12.23
N ILE A 93 -18.42 17.62 -13.03
CA ILE A 93 -17.04 17.52 -12.53
C ILE A 93 -16.73 18.55 -11.44
N PRO A 94 -17.02 19.87 -11.59
CA PRO A 94 -16.64 20.85 -10.58
C PRO A 94 -17.34 20.63 -9.24
N MET A 95 -18.62 20.21 -9.26
CA MET A 95 -19.35 19.89 -8.01
C MET A 95 -18.73 18.68 -7.30
N PHE A 96 -18.34 17.66 -8.05
CA PHE A 96 -17.72 16.45 -7.49
C PHE A 96 -16.29 16.71 -6.99
N GLY A 97 -15.52 17.53 -7.72
CA GLY A 97 -14.21 17.99 -7.32
C GLY A 97 -14.25 18.90 -6.09
N PHE A 98 -15.24 19.78 -6.00
CA PHE A 98 -15.46 20.61 -4.81
C PHE A 98 -15.86 19.78 -3.59
N GLY A 99 -16.71 18.76 -3.77
CA GLY A 99 -17.00 17.80 -2.71
C GLY A 99 -15.75 17.08 -2.22
N TYR A 100 -14.86 16.69 -3.13
CA TYR A 100 -13.58 16.08 -2.78
C TYR A 100 -12.67 17.02 -1.99
N THR A 101 -12.54 18.28 -2.41
CA THR A 101 -11.70 19.26 -1.69
C THR A 101 -12.27 19.61 -0.32
N LEU A 102 -13.60 19.69 -0.18
CA LEU A 102 -14.25 19.84 1.12
C LEU A 102 -13.98 18.64 2.04
N ASP A 103 -14.06 17.42 1.50
CA ASP A 103 -13.78 16.19 2.23
C ASP A 103 -12.33 16.17 2.77
N VAL A 104 -11.38 16.58 1.93
CA VAL A 104 -9.97 16.75 2.31
C VAL A 104 -9.81 17.82 3.39
N ALA A 105 -10.46 18.98 3.25
CA ALA A 105 -10.26 20.12 4.12
C ALA A 105 -10.93 19.99 5.50
N TYR A 106 -12.10 19.34 5.57
CA TYR A 106 -12.96 19.39 6.76
C TYR A 106 -13.37 18.03 7.32
N PHE A 107 -13.32 16.95 6.54
CA PHE A 107 -13.92 15.68 6.92
C PHE A 107 -12.91 14.55 7.13
N GLY A 108 -11.64 14.89 7.41
CA GLY A 108 -10.63 13.92 7.84
C GLY A 108 -10.27 12.89 6.77
N LYS A 109 -10.39 13.24 5.47
CA LYS A 109 -10.05 12.32 4.38
C LYS A 109 -8.60 11.84 4.47
N LEU A 110 -7.67 12.74 4.84
CA LEU A 110 -6.26 12.40 5.01
C LEU A 110 -6.06 11.36 6.12
N ASP A 111 -6.77 11.48 7.23
CA ASP A 111 -6.71 10.52 8.33
C ASP A 111 -7.23 9.15 7.92
N ARG A 112 -8.27 9.09 7.08
CA ARG A 112 -8.77 7.83 6.51
C ARG A 112 -7.75 7.16 5.60
N ILE A 113 -7.10 7.94 4.73
CA ILE A 113 -6.04 7.44 3.84
C ILE A 113 -4.84 6.96 4.66
N GLU A 114 -4.47 7.71 5.71
CA GLU A 114 -3.40 7.31 6.62
C GLU A 114 -3.73 6.00 7.33
N GLY A 115 -4.94 5.86 7.88
CA GLY A 115 -5.40 4.64 8.53
C GLY A 115 -5.36 3.43 7.60
N GLU A 116 -5.84 3.58 6.36
CA GLU A 116 -5.74 2.55 5.33
C GLU A 116 -4.27 2.20 5.02
N SER A 117 -3.39 3.20 4.91
CA SER A 117 -1.96 2.99 4.66
C SER A 117 -1.29 2.17 5.78
N GLN A 118 -1.68 2.40 7.03
CA GLN A 118 -1.15 1.67 8.19
C GLN A 118 -1.59 0.21 8.16
N ARG A 119 -2.83 -0.07 7.74
CA ARG A 119 -3.34 -1.44 7.57
C ARG A 119 -2.66 -2.18 6.43
N ILE A 120 -2.53 -1.54 5.27
CA ILE A 120 -1.78 -2.10 4.13
C ILE A 120 -0.35 -2.49 4.58
N ARG A 121 0.29 -1.64 5.39
CA ARG A 121 1.63 -1.90 5.92
C ARG A 121 1.66 -3.01 6.97
N SER A 122 0.61 -3.17 7.78
CA SER A 122 0.50 -4.27 8.74
C SER A 122 0.45 -5.64 8.03
N GLY A 123 0.00 -5.66 6.78
CA GLY A 123 -0.13 -6.88 5.99
C GLY A 123 -1.30 -7.75 6.44
N GLU A 124 -2.22 -7.21 7.23
CA GLU A 124 -3.46 -7.88 7.61
C GLU A 124 -4.50 -7.74 6.49
N GLY A 125 -5.21 -8.83 6.21
CA GLY A 125 -6.31 -8.82 5.25
C GLY A 125 -7.47 -7.98 5.79
N HIS A 126 -7.92 -7.00 5.03
CA HIS A 126 -9.03 -6.12 5.41
C HIS A 126 -9.85 -5.67 4.20
N HIS A 127 -11.07 -5.23 4.47
CA HIS A 127 -11.86 -4.51 3.49
C HIS A 127 -11.35 -3.08 3.36
N TRP A 128 -11.33 -2.53 2.15
CA TRP A 128 -10.88 -1.16 1.92
C TRP A 128 -11.65 -0.19 2.82
N PHE A 129 -10.93 0.65 3.57
CA PHE A 129 -11.49 1.67 4.46
C PHE A 129 -12.46 1.13 5.55
N ASP A 130 -12.35 -0.14 5.95
CA ASP A 130 -13.30 -0.88 6.84
C ASP A 130 -14.74 -0.96 6.36
N ILE A 131 -14.98 -0.78 5.07
CA ILE A 131 -16.34 -0.77 4.57
C ILE A 131 -16.71 -2.20 4.13
N PRO A 132 -17.71 -2.87 4.75
CA PRO A 132 -17.97 -4.30 4.52
C PRO A 132 -18.34 -4.67 3.07
N TRP A 133 -18.93 -3.73 2.33
CA TRP A 133 -19.31 -3.94 0.93
C TRP A 133 -18.22 -3.56 -0.07
N LEU A 134 -17.08 -3.02 0.39
CA LEU A 134 -15.92 -2.81 -0.46
C LEU A 134 -15.10 -4.09 -0.60
N PRO A 135 -14.27 -4.21 -1.65
CA PRO A 135 -13.46 -5.41 -1.86
C PRO A 135 -12.58 -5.73 -0.64
N PHE A 136 -12.52 -7.03 -0.30
CA PHE A 136 -11.54 -7.55 0.63
C PHE A 136 -10.18 -7.66 -0.08
N SER A 137 -9.12 -7.20 0.57
CA SER A 137 -7.76 -7.27 0.06
C SER A 137 -6.86 -8.00 1.05
N ASP A 138 -6.15 -9.01 0.55
CA ASP A 138 -5.08 -9.68 1.30
C ASP A 138 -3.76 -8.90 1.10
N ASP A 139 -3.56 -7.90 1.95
CA ASP A 139 -2.42 -7.00 1.85
C ASP A 139 -1.12 -7.64 2.35
N GLY A 140 -1.17 -8.81 2.98
CA GLY A 140 0.00 -9.57 3.41
C GLY A 140 0.85 -10.07 2.25
N HIS A 141 0.26 -10.17 1.05
CA HIS A 141 0.89 -10.70 -0.16
C HIS A 141 1.48 -9.62 -1.07
N HIS A 142 1.34 -8.34 -0.71
CA HIS A 142 1.97 -7.26 -1.46
C HIS A 142 3.48 -7.49 -1.57
N TRP A 143 4.02 -7.29 -2.77
CA TRP A 143 5.44 -7.52 -3.06
C TRP A 143 6.35 -6.68 -2.16
N PHE A 144 5.92 -5.49 -1.73
CA PHE A 144 6.69 -4.62 -0.84
C PHE A 144 6.67 -5.07 0.62
N ASN A 145 5.64 -5.84 1.05
CA ASN A 145 5.55 -6.43 2.38
C ASN A 145 6.41 -7.69 2.55
N LYS A 146 7.07 -8.16 1.48
CA LYS A 146 7.99 -9.29 1.53
C LYS A 146 9.30 -8.94 2.25
N PRO A 147 9.97 -9.92 2.86
CA PRO A 147 11.33 -9.72 3.40
C PRO A 147 12.28 -9.24 2.29
N MET A 148 13.22 -8.37 2.64
CA MET A 148 14.26 -7.91 1.71
C MET A 148 15.37 -8.96 1.65
N GLU A 149 15.78 -9.34 0.46
CA GLU A 149 16.94 -10.22 0.28
C GLU A 149 18.23 -9.46 0.63
N LEU A 150 18.97 -9.99 1.61
CA LEU A 150 20.23 -9.42 2.06
C LEU A 150 21.40 -10.37 1.73
N PRO A 151 22.62 -9.83 1.53
CA PRO A 151 23.81 -10.66 1.38
C PRO A 151 24.02 -11.59 2.58
N PRO A 152 24.42 -12.86 2.37
CA PRO A 152 24.66 -13.84 3.43
C PRO A 152 25.70 -13.39 4.48
N THR A 153 26.61 -12.49 4.11
CA THR A 153 27.60 -11.89 5.03
C THR A 153 26.96 -11.12 6.19
N LEU A 154 25.74 -10.62 6.02
CA LEU A 154 25.00 -9.88 7.05
C LEU A 154 24.15 -10.77 7.95
N GLU A 155 24.03 -12.07 7.65
CA GLU A 155 23.12 -12.98 8.34
C GLU A 155 23.42 -13.10 9.83
N SER A 156 24.71 -13.26 10.18
CA SER A 156 25.14 -13.36 11.58
C SER A 156 24.82 -12.08 12.37
N TYR A 157 25.00 -10.91 11.76
CA TYR A 157 24.69 -9.62 12.37
C TYR A 157 23.17 -9.41 12.52
N TYR A 158 22.40 -9.83 11.52
CA TYR A 158 20.94 -9.79 11.55
C TYR A 158 20.37 -10.63 12.68
N ARG A 159 20.79 -11.89 12.79
CA ARG A 159 20.33 -12.81 13.85
C ARG A 159 20.66 -12.26 15.25
N ARG A 160 21.89 -11.77 15.46
CA ARG A 160 22.29 -11.10 16.71
C ARG A 160 21.42 -9.89 17.04
N ALA A 161 21.12 -9.04 16.06
CA ALA A 161 20.26 -7.88 16.26
C ALA A 161 18.81 -8.28 16.62
N ARG A 162 18.28 -9.36 16.01
CA ARG A 162 16.95 -9.91 16.31
C ARG A 162 16.87 -10.52 17.69
N GLU A 163 17.91 -11.23 18.12
CA GLU A 163 18.01 -11.78 19.48
C GLU A 163 18.08 -10.66 20.53
N ALA A 164 18.85 -9.60 20.28
CA ALA A 164 18.92 -8.44 21.15
C ALA A 164 17.56 -7.72 21.26
N GLU A 165 16.85 -7.55 20.13
CA GLU A 165 15.49 -6.99 20.11
C GLU A 165 14.50 -7.87 20.87
N ALA A 166 14.55 -9.20 20.66
CA ALA A 166 13.71 -10.16 21.37
C ALA A 166 13.94 -10.10 22.88
N LYS A 167 15.20 -10.00 23.31
CA LYS A 167 15.58 -9.87 24.72
C LYS A 167 15.03 -8.57 25.31
N PHE A 168 15.25 -7.45 24.63
CA PHE A 168 14.74 -6.14 25.07
C PHE A 168 13.21 -6.13 25.21
N ARG A 169 12.47 -6.72 24.27
CA ARG A 169 11.00 -6.81 24.36
C ARG A 169 10.53 -7.67 25.52
N ARG A 170 11.19 -8.81 25.77
CA ARG A 170 10.89 -9.68 26.92
C ARG A 170 11.10 -8.94 28.24
N GLU A 171 12.20 -8.18 28.36
CA GLU A 171 12.51 -7.39 29.56
C GLU A 171 11.48 -6.28 29.80
N ASN A 172 10.89 -5.73 28.74
CA ASN A 172 9.90 -4.64 28.81
C ASN A 172 8.43 -5.11 28.71
N ASN A 173 8.14 -6.42 28.79
CA ASN A 173 6.79 -6.98 28.65
C ASN A 173 6.05 -6.56 27.36
N LEU A 174 6.80 -6.32 26.27
CA LEU A 174 6.23 -5.99 24.97
C LEU A 174 5.85 -7.28 24.23
N LYS A 175 4.60 -7.35 23.72
CA LYS A 175 4.09 -8.54 23.02
C LYS A 175 4.60 -8.61 21.56
N GLY A 176 5.02 -9.80 21.15
CA GLY A 176 5.35 -10.16 19.77
C GLY A 176 6.71 -9.65 19.27
N LEU A 177 7.36 -10.43 18.40
CA LEU A 177 8.44 -9.91 17.55
C LEU A 177 7.82 -9.33 16.26
N ASP A 178 8.42 -8.25 15.75
CA ASP A 178 8.10 -7.76 14.41
C ASP A 178 8.35 -8.87 13.38
N LYS A 179 7.54 -8.91 12.32
CA LYS A 179 7.74 -9.83 11.19
C LYS A 179 9.17 -9.71 10.64
N ASP A 180 9.75 -10.83 10.19
CA ASP A 180 11.09 -10.82 9.62
C ASP A 180 11.13 -9.92 8.38
N TRP A 181 11.91 -8.86 8.47
CA TRP A 181 12.01 -7.85 7.42
C TRP A 181 13.10 -8.17 6.39
N ALA A 182 13.93 -9.18 6.63
CA ALA A 182 14.97 -9.61 5.70
C ALA A 182 14.99 -11.14 5.57
N CYS A 183 15.37 -11.64 4.41
CA CYS A 183 15.70 -13.03 4.15
C CYS A 183 17.10 -13.11 3.52
N PHE A 184 17.71 -14.29 3.58
CA PHE A 184 19.02 -14.54 3.01
C PHE A 184 18.83 -15.61 1.93
N PRO A 185 19.17 -15.33 0.67
CA PRO A 185 19.18 -16.38 -0.34
C PRO A 185 20.18 -17.45 0.11
N GLU A 186 19.76 -18.72 0.09
CA GLU A 186 20.70 -19.82 0.23
C GLU A 186 21.75 -19.69 -0.88
N PHE A 187 23.00 -19.97 -0.54
CA PHE A 187 24.16 -19.82 -1.42
C PHE A 187 24.16 -20.90 -2.53
N GLU A 188 23.03 -21.11 -3.23
CA GLU A 188 22.85 -22.18 -4.23
C GLU A 188 23.24 -21.77 -5.67
N ALA A 189 23.82 -20.59 -5.88
CA ALA A 189 24.21 -20.12 -7.20
C ALA A 189 25.72 -20.22 -7.53
N THR A 190 26.53 -20.92 -6.72
CA THR A 190 27.97 -21.12 -7.03
C THR A 190 28.35 -22.54 -7.46
N LYS A 191 27.41 -23.49 -7.55
CA LYS A 191 27.71 -24.84 -8.07
C LYS A 191 27.19 -25.13 -9.47
N GLU A 192 26.22 -24.38 -10.00
CA GLU A 192 25.69 -24.65 -11.35
C GLU A 192 26.43 -23.94 -12.50
N ALA A 193 27.30 -22.96 -12.18
CA ALA A 193 28.13 -22.27 -13.19
C ALA A 193 29.57 -22.81 -13.30
N GLU A 194 29.98 -23.74 -12.43
CA GLU A 194 31.29 -24.43 -12.51
C GLU A 194 31.19 -25.85 -13.10
N TYR A 195 29.98 -26.32 -13.43
CA TYR A 195 29.71 -27.63 -14.02
C TYR A 195 28.83 -27.57 -15.29
N LYS A 196 28.94 -26.48 -16.06
CA LYS A 196 28.55 -26.42 -17.47
C LYS A 196 29.62 -25.67 -18.25
#